data_AF-A0A7C3UHC3-F1
#
_entry.id   AF-A0A7C3UHC3-F1
#
_cell.length_a   1.000
_cell.length_b   1.000
_cell.length_c   1.000
_cell.angle_alpha   90.00
_cell.angle_beta   90.00
_cell.angle_gamma   90.00
#
_symmetry.space_group_name_H-M   'P 1'
#
loop_
_entity.id
_entity.type
_entity.pdbx_description
1 polymer ?
#
loop_
_entity_poly.entity_id
_entity_poly.type
_entity_poly.pdbx_seq_one_letter_code
_entity_poly.pdbx_strand_id
1 'polypeptide(L)'
;MGTSDKIINRWLVVVGAILIQLCLGAIYAWSVFTPYLTGKLPDPANSFNFTKTQTQVIFSVGLAAFALVMVFAGKWQAKSGPRKVAMAGGIMLGLGYVLGGLLGQSFIAQVIFIGLIG
;
A
#
# COMPACT_ATOMS: atom_id res chain seq x y z
N MET A 1 17.11 -23.21 34.38
CA MET A 1 17.43 -21.96 33.67
C MET A 1 16.14 -21.47 33.02
N GLY A 2 15.38 -20.63 33.74
CA GLY A 2 14.07 -20.18 33.29
C GLY A 2 14.22 -19.20 32.13
N THR A 3 13.66 -19.54 30.97
CA THR A 3 13.50 -18.60 29.87
C THR A 3 12.58 -17.48 30.35
N SER A 4 13.15 -16.31 30.60
CA SER A 4 12.42 -15.07 30.87
C SER A 4 11.48 -14.82 29.71
N ASP A 5 10.20 -15.17 29.87
CA ASP A 5 9.14 -14.74 28.97
C ASP A 5 9.14 -13.21 28.97
N LYS A 6 9.66 -12.61 27.90
CA LYS A 6 9.54 -11.17 27.68
C LYS A 6 8.05 -10.90 27.52
N ILE A 7 7.42 -10.39 28.57
CA ILE A 7 6.06 -9.88 28.52
C ILE A 7 6.10 -8.65 27.60
N ILE A 8 5.92 -8.88 26.30
CA ILE A 8 5.71 -7.80 25.34
C ILE A 8 4.42 -7.13 25.77
N ASN A 9 4.51 -5.82 26.07
CA ASN A 9 3.35 -5.04 26.47
C ASN A 9 2.27 -5.17 25.37
N ARG A 10 1.17 -5.85 25.68
CA ARG A 10 0.13 -6.23 24.71
C ARG A 10 -0.45 -5.03 23.98
N TRP A 11 -0.39 -3.86 24.60
CA TRP A 11 -0.76 -2.57 24.01
C TRP A 11 0.06 -2.21 22.75
N LEU A 12 1.33 -2.60 22.65
CA LEU A 12 2.13 -2.36 21.44
C LEU A 12 1.59 -3.13 20.23
N VAL A 13 1.03 -4.33 20.46
CA VAL A 13 0.40 -5.11 19.39
C VAL A 13 -0.90 -4.44 18.93
N VAL A 14 -1.68 -3.89 19.86
CA VAL A 14 -2.91 -3.16 19.55
C VAL A 14 -2.61 -1.90 18.73
N VAL A 15 -1.62 -1.10 19.13
CA VAL A 15 -1.19 0.08 18.37
C VAL A 15 -0.72 -0.32 16.97
N GLY A 16 0.06 -1.39 16.85
CA GLY A 16 0.49 -1.93 15.55
C GLY A 16 -0.70 -2.34 14.66
N ALA A 17 -1.71 -3.00 15.23
CA ALA A 17 -2.91 -3.39 14.50
C ALA A 17 -3.72 -2.17 14.03
N ILE A 18 -3.85 -1.13 14.86
CA ILE A 18 -4.51 0.13 14.50
C ILE A 18 -3.75 0.82 13.34
N LEU A 19 -2.42 0.88 13.41
CA LEU A 19 -1.60 1.47 12.34
C LEU A 19 -1.79 0.71 11.01
N ILE A 20 -1.82 -0.63 11.04
CA ILE A 20 -2.09 -1.43 9.84
C ILE A 20 -3.50 -1.14 9.29
N GLN A 21 -4.50 -0.99 10.17
CA GLN A 21 -5.86 -0.65 9.75
C GLN A 21 -5.96 0.75 9.15
N LEU A 22 -5.17 1.71 9.65
CA LEU A 22 -5.03 3.04 9.03
C LEU A 22 -4.36 2.95 7.66
N CYS A 23 -3.36 2.07 7.47
CA CYS A 23 -2.76 1.84 6.16
C CYS A 23 -3.77 1.25 5.15
N LEU A 24 -4.71 0.41 5.56
CA LEU A 24 -5.82 -0.01 4.68
C LEU A 24 -6.70 1.18 4.26
N GLY A 25 -6.73 2.25 5.07
CA GLY A 25 -7.29 3.55 4.71
C GLY A 25 -6.62 4.21 3.50
N ALA A 26 -5.39 3.82 3.11
CA ALA A 26 -4.73 4.35 1.92
C ALA A 26 -5.50 4.06 0.62
N ILE A 27 -6.27 2.96 0.59
CA ILE A 27 -7.18 2.64 -0.51
C ILE A 27 -8.26 3.72 -0.64
N TYR A 28 -8.74 4.28 0.47
CA TYR A 28 -9.65 5.43 0.45
C TYR A 28 -8.93 6.72 0.05
N ALA A 29 -7.67 6.90 0.45
CA ALA A 29 -6.85 8.05 0.05
C ALA A 29 -6.68 8.14 -1.48
N TRP A 30 -6.70 7.02 -2.21
CA TRP A 30 -6.70 7.01 -3.68
C TRP A 30 -7.81 7.86 -4.30
N SER A 31 -8.99 7.89 -3.68
CA SER A 31 -10.12 8.69 -4.16
C SER A 31 -9.85 10.20 -4.05
N VAL A 32 -9.01 10.62 -3.09
CA VAL A 32 -8.56 12.01 -2.93
C VAL A 32 -7.52 12.38 -3.98
N PHE A 33 -6.70 11.44 -4.44
CA PHE A 33 -5.70 11.67 -5.50
C PHE A 33 -6.30 11.70 -6.91
N THR A 34 -7.44 11.04 -7.12
CA THR A 34 -8.09 10.95 -8.44
C THR A 34 -8.34 12.32 -9.10
N PRO A 35 -8.85 13.37 -8.42
CA PRO A 35 -8.99 14.71 -8.99
C PRO A 35 -7.66 15.37 -9.41
N TYR A 36 -6.57 15.13 -8.68
CA TYR A 36 -5.23 15.65 -9.03
C TYR A 36 -4.67 14.92 -10.27
N LEU A 37 -4.80 13.58 -10.30
CA LEU A 37 -4.36 12.76 -11.43
C LEU A 37 -5.14 13.05 -12.72
N THR A 38 -6.42 13.41 -12.60
CA THR A 38 -7.27 13.77 -13.75
C THR A 38 -7.13 15.23 -14.20
N GLY A 39 -6.23 16.01 -13.58
CA GLY A 39 -6.01 17.42 -13.93
C GLY A 39 -7.15 18.36 -13.54
N LYS A 40 -8.10 17.90 -12.72
CA LYS A 40 -9.22 18.72 -12.21
C LYS A 40 -8.80 19.69 -11.12
N LEU A 41 -7.74 19.35 -10.39
CA LEU A 41 -7.11 20.22 -9.40
C LEU A 41 -5.72 20.61 -9.92
N PRO A 42 -5.27 21.86 -9.68
CA PRO A 42 -3.90 22.25 -9.98
C PRO A 42 -2.94 21.43 -9.10
N ASP A 43 -2.03 20.71 -9.72
CA ASP A 43 -0.91 20.06 -9.04
C ASP A 43 0.36 20.90 -9.32
N PRO A 44 1.06 21.42 -8.30
CA PRO A 44 2.32 22.12 -8.49
C PRO A 44 3.45 21.22 -9.04
N ALA A 45 3.29 19.89 -8.99
CA ALA A 45 4.34 18.95 -9.34
C ALA A 45 4.18 18.28 -10.72
N ASN A 46 2.96 17.97 -11.19
CA ASN A 46 2.68 17.50 -12.57
C ASN A 46 1.18 17.24 -12.80
N SER A 47 0.60 17.75 -13.89
CA SER A 47 -0.76 17.37 -14.31
C SER A 47 -0.71 16.11 -15.20
N PHE A 48 -0.89 14.94 -14.59
CA PHE A 48 -0.91 13.65 -15.30
C PHE A 48 -2.03 13.54 -16.37
N ASN A 49 -3.02 14.44 -16.34
CA ASN A 49 -4.14 14.52 -17.29
C ASN A 49 -4.77 13.15 -17.60
N PHE A 50 -4.79 12.25 -16.61
CA PHE A 50 -5.36 10.92 -16.79
C PHE A 50 -6.87 11.00 -16.95
N THR A 51 -7.43 10.07 -17.71
CA THR A 51 -8.87 9.88 -17.77
C THR A 51 -9.37 9.23 -16.47
N LYS A 52 -10.64 9.44 -16.12
CA LYS A 52 -11.27 8.76 -14.98
C LYS A 52 -11.11 7.24 -15.08
N THR A 53 -11.27 6.69 -16.28
CA THR A 53 -11.11 5.24 -16.53
C THR A 53 -9.70 4.78 -16.21
N GLN A 54 -8.66 5.53 -16.61
CA GLN A 54 -7.27 5.20 -16.28
C GLN A 54 -7.03 5.18 -14.77
N THR A 55 -7.54 6.15 -14.02
CA THR A 55 -7.41 6.15 -12.55
C THR A 55 -8.11 4.94 -11.89
N GLN A 56 -9.23 4.48 -12.45
CA GLN A 56 -9.94 3.28 -11.98
C GLN A 56 -9.22 1.98 -12.35
N VAL A 57 -8.50 1.95 -13.47
CA VAL A 57 -7.67 0.81 -13.87
C VAL A 57 -6.52 0.64 -12.88
N ILE A 58 -5.81 1.71 -12.53
CA ILE A 58 -4.72 1.64 -11.53
C ILE A 58 -5.26 1.10 -10.20
N PHE A 59 -6.40 1.61 -9.75
CA PHE A 59 -7.06 1.14 -8.52
C PHE A 59 -7.45 -0.34 -8.57
N SER A 60 -8.07 -0.76 -9.66
CA SER A 60 -8.50 -2.16 -9.86
C SER A 60 -7.32 -3.12 -9.90
N VAL A 61 -6.22 -2.72 -10.54
CA VAL A 61 -4.97 -3.50 -10.56
C VAL A 61 -4.40 -3.60 -9.14
N GLY A 62 -4.42 -2.51 -8.37
CA GLY A 62 -4.13 -2.48 -6.93
C GLY A 62 -4.87 -3.53 -6.13
N LEU A 63 -6.20 -3.54 -6.23
CA LEU A 63 -7.04 -4.49 -5.52
C LEU A 63 -6.82 -5.94 -5.98
N ALA A 64 -6.62 -6.17 -7.28
CA ALA A 64 -6.32 -7.48 -7.82
C ALA A 64 -4.97 -8.01 -7.32
N ALA A 65 -3.92 -7.18 -7.37
CA ALA A 65 -2.60 -7.52 -6.86
C ALA A 65 -2.65 -7.80 -5.35
N PHE A 66 -3.33 -6.96 -4.57
CA PHE A 66 -3.55 -7.16 -3.15
C PHE A 66 -4.24 -8.50 -2.86
N ALA A 67 -5.34 -8.81 -3.56
CA ALA A 67 -6.07 -10.06 -3.39
C ALA A 67 -5.18 -11.29 -3.68
N LEU A 68 -4.41 -11.24 -4.77
CA LEU A 68 -3.47 -12.32 -5.13
C LEU A 68 -2.37 -12.50 -4.08
N VAL A 69 -1.74 -11.41 -3.66
CA VAL A 69 -0.65 -11.43 -2.67
C VAL A 69 -1.15 -11.90 -1.32
N MET A 70 -2.37 -11.53 -0.91
CA MET A 70 -2.95 -11.93 0.39
C MET A 70 -3.06 -13.45 0.56
N VAL A 71 -3.31 -14.20 -0.51
CA VAL A 71 -3.33 -15.67 -0.47
C VAL A 71 -1.97 -16.23 -0.05
N PHE A 72 -0.88 -15.68 -0.61
CA PHE A 72 0.48 -16.11 -0.28
C PHE A 72 0.94 -15.54 1.07
N ALA A 73 0.63 -14.27 1.35
CA ALA A 73 1.00 -13.59 2.58
C ALA A 73 0.36 -14.25 3.81
N GLY A 74 -0.89 -14.69 3.73
CA GLY A 74 -1.56 -15.42 4.82
C GLY A 74 -0.87 -16.74 5.16
N LYS A 75 -0.48 -17.52 4.13
CA LYS A 75 0.28 -18.77 4.32
C LYS A 75 1.67 -18.50 4.89
N TRP A 76 2.33 -17.44 4.44
CA TRP A 76 3.64 -17.04 4.95
C TRP A 76 3.58 -16.53 6.40
N GLN A 77 2.52 -15.79 6.74
CA GLN A 77 2.25 -15.29 8.09
C GLN A 77 2.06 -16.43 9.08
N ALA A 78 1.33 -17.48 8.71
CA ALA A 78 1.16 -18.66 9.55
C ALA A 78 2.50 -19.35 9.90
N LYS A 79 3.48 -19.32 8.98
CA LYS A 79 4.79 -19.96 9.18
C LYS A 79 5.83 -19.05 9.85
N SER A 80 5.86 -17.76 9.50
CA SER A 80 6.93 -16.82 9.89
C SER A 80 6.54 -15.80 10.95
N GLY A 81 5.26 -15.80 11.34
CA GLY A 81 4.67 -14.86 12.28
C GLY A 81 4.26 -13.53 11.61
N PRO A 82 3.30 -12.80 12.22
CA PRO A 82 2.69 -11.61 11.63
C PRO A 82 3.65 -10.44 11.45
N ARG A 83 4.66 -10.30 12.33
CA ARG A 83 5.58 -9.16 12.31
C ARG A 83 6.41 -9.08 11.02
N LYS A 84 6.96 -10.20 10.55
CA LYS A 84 7.81 -10.22 9.35
C LYS A 84 7.01 -9.90 8.09
N VAL A 85 5.79 -10.45 7.99
CA VAL A 85 4.89 -10.22 6.87
C VAL A 85 4.40 -8.77 6.84
N ALA A 86 4.03 -8.21 8.00
CA ALA A 86 3.63 -6.81 8.11
C ALA A 86 4.77 -5.84 7.73
N MET A 87 6.01 -6.11 8.18
CA MET A 87 7.17 -5.28 7.81
C MET A 87 7.46 -5.35 6.31
N ALA A 88 7.45 -6.55 5.72
CA ALA A 88 7.68 -6.70 4.29
C ALA A 88 6.61 -5.99 3.45
N GLY A 89 5.33 -6.15 3.82
CA GLY A 89 4.22 -5.47 3.15
C GLY A 89 4.29 -3.95 3.29
N GLY A 90 4.61 -3.43 4.48
CA GLY A 90 4.75 -1.99 4.69
C GLY A 90 5.92 -1.37 3.91
N ILE A 91 7.06 -2.06 3.83
CA ILE A 91 8.21 -1.61 3.03
C ILE A 91 7.86 -1.62 1.53
N MET A 92 7.23 -2.70 1.05
CA MET A 92 6.86 -2.83 -0.36
C MET A 92 5.85 -1.77 -0.78
N LEU A 93 4.82 -1.52 0.04
CA LEU A 93 3.83 -0.46 -0.15
C LEU A 93 4.49 0.93 -0.14
N GLY A 94 5.32 1.21 0.86
CA GLY A 94 6.01 2.50 0.95
C GLY A 94 6.92 2.76 -0.26
N LEU A 95 7.66 1.73 -0.70
CA LEU A 95 8.50 1.84 -1.88
C LEU A 95 7.69 2.03 -3.17
N GLY A 96 6.56 1.33 -3.33
CA GLY A 96 5.68 1.49 -4.49
C GLY A 96 5.18 2.93 -4.65
N TYR A 97 4.66 3.53 -3.59
CA TYR A 97 4.24 4.93 -3.59
C TYR A 97 5.39 5.93 -3.79
N VAL A 98 6.54 5.72 -3.14
CA VAL A 98 7.70 6.61 -3.32
C VAL A 98 8.23 6.56 -4.75
N LEU A 99 8.36 5.36 -5.33
CA LEU A 99 8.77 5.17 -6.71
C LEU A 99 7.72 5.70 -7.69
N GLY A 100 6.42 5.53 -7.40
CA GLY A 100 5.33 6.10 -8.16
C GLY A 100 5.35 7.63 -8.19
N GLY A 101 5.67 8.27 -7.06
CA GLY A 101 5.81 9.73 -6.99
C GLY A 101 7.05 10.27 -7.72
N LEU A 102 8.17 9.56 -7.66
CA LEU A 102 9.45 10.01 -8.25
C LEU A 102 9.59 9.66 -9.74
N LEU A 103 9.20 8.45 -10.12
CA LEU A 103 9.45 7.86 -11.45
C LEU A 103 8.18 7.66 -12.26
N GLY A 104 7.00 7.79 -11.63
CA GLY A 104 5.73 7.67 -12.29
C GLY A 104 5.42 8.89 -13.15
N GLN A 105 6.06 9.00 -14.33
CA GLN A 105 5.78 10.04 -15.33
C GLN A 105 4.76 9.58 -16.39
N SER A 106 4.39 8.29 -16.37
CA SER A 106 3.60 7.64 -17.39
C SER A 106 2.49 6.79 -16.76
N PHE A 107 1.35 6.68 -17.43
CA PHE A 107 0.23 5.85 -16.98
C PHE A 107 0.66 4.42 -16.58
N ILE A 108 1.47 3.76 -17.42
CA ILE A 108 1.96 2.41 -17.17
C ILE A 108 2.87 2.35 -15.94
N ALA A 109 3.69 3.38 -15.73
CA ALA A 109 4.54 3.46 -14.55
C ALA A 109 3.70 3.54 -13.27
N GLN A 110 2.63 4.35 -13.25
CA GLN A 110 1.69 4.39 -12.13
C GLN A 110 0.96 3.06 -11.91
N VAL A 111 0.56 2.37 -12.98
CA VAL A 111 -0.05 1.03 -12.88
C VAL A 111 0.92 0.03 -12.24
N ILE A 112 2.21 0.09 -12.58
CA ILE A 112 3.21 -0.85 -12.04
C ILE A 112 3.58 -0.47 -10.60
N PHE A 113 3.95 0.79 -10.35
CA PHE A 113 4.46 1.21 -9.04
C PHE A 113 3.37 1.25 -7.97
N ILE A 114 2.21 1.87 -8.28
CA ILE A 114 1.11 2.00 -7.31
C ILE A 114 0.11 0.86 -7.45
N GLY A 115 -0.18 0.42 -8.68
CA GLY A 115 -1.15 -0.66 -8.90
C GLY A 115 -0.60 -2.05 -8.59
N LEU A 116 0.63 -2.39 -9.00
CA LEU A 116 1.14 -3.76 -8.84
C LEU A 116 2.00 -3.93 -7.59
N ILE A 117 2.84 -2.95 -7.28
CA ILE A 117 3.81 -3.03 -6.17
C ILE A 117 3.19 -2.53 -4.87
N GLY A 118 2.52 -1.37 -4.89
CA GLY A 118 1.73 -0.90 -3.75
C GLY A 118 1.52 0.60 -3.74
#